data_AF-A0A933WNL0-F1
#
_entry.id   AF-A0A933WNL0-F1
#
_cell.length_a   1.000
_cell.length_b   1.000
_cell.length_c   1.000
_cell.angle_alpha   90.00
_cell.angle_beta   90.00
_cell.angle_gamma   90.00
#
_symmetry.space_group_name_H-M   'P 1'
#
loop_
_entity.id
_entity.type
_entity.pdbx_description
1 polymer ?
#
loop_
_entity_poly.entity_id
_entity_poly.type
_entity_poly.pdbx_seq_one_letter_code
_entity_poly.pdbx_strand_id
1 'polypeptide(L)'
;MKIRLMFKIFLLLIAISILSGCATNQSFIMPNKDFKQYKAAYVEIISPDQFNLGPAIIYELSDMGLQVINKPAPSSPLLTDMKVKYSYTQAWDLSPYLYSFQIVFADAQTDAVVANIVYRLSGQWVRSNARITDAFNEFREKLGLPESKRNK
;
A
#
# COMPACT_ATOMS: atom_id res chain seq x y z
N MET A 1 9.13 41.42 31.74
CA MET A 1 9.91 40.26 31.22
C MET A 1 9.08 39.00 30.94
N LYS A 2 7.88 38.81 31.53
CA LYS A 2 7.04 37.61 31.35
C LYS A 2 6.36 37.47 29.97
N ILE A 3 5.97 38.59 29.34
CA ILE A 3 5.28 38.60 28.03
C ILE A 3 6.15 38.07 26.88
N ARG A 4 7.45 38.41 26.86
CA ARG A 4 8.39 37.90 25.86
C ARG A 4 8.64 36.39 25.99
N LEU A 5 8.50 35.83 27.19
CA LEU A 5 8.63 34.40 27.43
C LEU A 5 7.37 33.65 27.00
N MET A 6 6.17 34.18 27.31
CA MET A 6 4.91 33.57 26.88
C MET A 6 4.75 33.58 25.35
N PHE A 7 5.19 34.64 24.66
CA PHE A 7 5.13 34.71 23.20
C PHE A 7 6.06 33.67 22.54
N LYS A 8 7.23 33.39 23.12
CA LYS A 8 8.14 32.34 22.64
C LYS A 8 7.55 30.94 22.83
N ILE A 9 6.90 30.68 23.97
CA ILE A 9 6.24 29.40 24.25
C ILE A 9 5.06 29.19 23.28
N PHE A 10 4.30 30.24 22.99
CA PHE A 10 3.20 30.18 22.03
C PHE A 10 3.68 29.88 20.60
N LEU A 11 4.75 30.53 20.15
CA LEU A 11 5.38 30.22 18.85
C LEU A 11 5.94 28.79 18.79
N LEU A 12 6.50 28.28 19.90
CA LEU A 12 6.99 26.90 19.99
C LEU A 12 5.83 25.89 19.87
N LEU A 13 4.70 26.13 20.53
CA LEU A 13 3.50 25.29 20.46
C LEU A 13 2.88 25.27 19.06
N ILE A 14 2.84 26.41 18.37
CA ILE A 14 2.41 26.48 16.97
C ILE A 14 3.37 25.68 16.10
N ALA A 15 4.68 25.83 16.27
CA ALA A 15 5.68 25.10 15.49
C ALA A 15 5.55 23.56 15.65
N ILE A 16 5.30 23.06 16.85
CA ILE A 16 5.11 21.61 17.11
C ILE A 16 3.84 21.09 16.43
N SER A 17 2.80 21.91 16.30
CA SER A 17 1.53 21.52 15.70
C SER A 17 1.60 21.34 14.17
N ILE A 18 2.60 21.93 13.51
CA ILE A 18 2.79 21.82 12.04
C ILE A 18 3.57 20.55 11.65
N LEU A 19 4.13 19.82 12.61
CA LEU A 19 4.97 18.63 12.34
C LEU A 19 4.20 17.29 12.30
N SER A 20 2.88 17.27 12.51
CA SER A 20 2.07 16.05 12.52
C SER A 20 1.55 15.63 11.13
N GLY A 21 2.42 15.62 10.12
CA GLY A 21 2.13 15.05 8.80
C GLY A 21 2.46 13.57 8.72
N CYS A 22 1.71 12.71 9.41
CA CYS A 22 1.93 11.26 9.37
C CYS A 22 1.15 10.65 8.20
N ALA A 23 1.80 9.97 7.25
CA ALA A 23 1.13 9.17 6.22
C ALA A 23 0.30 8.06 6.87
N THR A 24 -0.89 7.77 6.33
CA THR A 24 -1.76 6.74 6.90
C THR A 24 -1.73 5.50 6.03
N ASN A 25 -1.19 4.43 6.58
CA ASN A 25 -1.24 3.10 6.00
C ASN A 25 -2.28 2.29 6.79
N GLN A 26 -3.13 1.55 6.08
CA GLN A 26 -4.13 0.68 6.68
C GLN A 26 -4.19 -0.61 5.88
N SER A 27 -3.79 -1.71 6.50
CA SER A 27 -4.04 -3.05 5.98
C SER A 27 -5.13 -3.79 6.76
N PHE A 28 -5.95 -4.56 6.08
CA PHE A 28 -7.00 -5.37 6.68
C PHE A 28 -6.92 -6.80 6.16
N ILE A 29 -7.08 -7.76 7.05
CA ILE A 29 -7.18 -9.20 6.74
C ILE A 29 -8.51 -9.67 7.31
N MET A 30 -9.33 -10.35 6.50
CA MET A 30 -10.61 -10.84 6.99
C MET A 30 -10.40 -11.85 8.12
N PRO A 31 -11.10 -11.69 9.27
CA PRO A 31 -11.07 -12.68 10.33
C PRO A 31 -11.57 -14.02 9.76
N ASN A 32 -10.86 -15.11 10.06
CA ASN A 32 -11.11 -16.48 9.59
C ASN A 32 -10.70 -16.81 8.14
N LYS A 33 -9.97 -15.92 7.45
CA LYS A 33 -9.31 -16.27 6.18
C LYS A 33 -7.79 -16.31 6.39
N ASP A 34 -7.18 -17.47 6.12
CA ASP A 34 -5.72 -17.60 6.17
C ASP A 34 -5.12 -17.15 4.83
N PHE A 35 -4.28 -16.11 4.85
CA PHE A 35 -3.58 -15.65 3.67
C PHE A 35 -2.48 -16.63 3.22
N LYS A 36 -1.98 -17.49 4.12
CA LYS A 36 -0.91 -18.46 3.82
C LYS A 36 -1.38 -19.62 2.95
N GLN A 37 -2.69 -19.82 2.80
CA GLN A 37 -3.24 -20.89 1.96
C GLN A 37 -3.07 -20.63 0.46
N TYR A 38 -2.90 -19.37 0.06
CA TYR A 38 -2.78 -18.98 -1.34
C TYR A 38 -1.32 -19.13 -1.80
N LYS A 39 -1.12 -19.79 -2.95
CA LYS A 39 0.21 -20.02 -3.53
C LYS A 39 0.40 -19.24 -4.81
N ALA A 40 -0.67 -19.07 -5.59
CA ALA A 40 -0.65 -18.34 -6.84
C ALA A 40 -1.57 -17.11 -6.80
N ALA A 41 -1.07 -15.97 -7.30
CA ALA A 41 -1.80 -14.71 -7.39
C ALA A 41 -1.82 -14.19 -8.83
N TYR A 42 -3.01 -13.86 -9.33
CA TYR A 42 -3.19 -13.10 -10.56
C TYR A 42 -3.24 -11.61 -10.26
N VAL A 43 -2.33 -10.82 -10.84
CA VAL A 43 -2.32 -9.36 -10.70
C VAL A 43 -2.86 -8.71 -11.97
N GLU A 44 -3.99 -8.01 -11.84
CA GLU A 44 -4.60 -7.25 -12.93
C GLU A 44 -3.88 -5.90 -13.10
N ILE A 45 -2.94 -5.82 -14.06
CA ILE A 45 -2.21 -4.58 -14.36
C ILE A 45 -3.11 -3.61 -15.13
N ILE A 46 -3.38 -2.44 -14.54
CA ILE A 46 -4.09 -1.35 -15.22
C ILE A 46 -3.21 -0.69 -16.27
N SER A 47 -3.80 -0.21 -17.37
CA SER A 47 -3.08 0.47 -18.46
C SER A 47 -3.75 1.80 -18.80
N PRO A 48 -3.04 2.94 -18.74
CA PRO A 48 -1.64 3.10 -18.34
C PRO A 48 -1.44 3.03 -16.81
N ASP A 49 -0.37 2.35 -16.35
CA ASP A 49 0.06 2.37 -14.95
C ASP A 49 1.11 3.46 -14.73
N GLN A 50 0.65 4.68 -14.43
CA GLN A 50 1.50 5.87 -14.40
C GLN A 50 2.51 5.88 -13.24
N PHE A 51 2.24 5.11 -12.18
CA PHE A 51 3.05 5.10 -10.96
C PHE A 51 3.81 3.77 -10.76
N ASN A 52 3.80 2.88 -11.75
CA ASN A 52 4.43 1.55 -11.70
C ASN A 52 3.97 0.72 -10.48
N LEU A 53 2.69 0.80 -10.13
CA LEU A 53 2.14 0.04 -9.01
C LEU A 53 2.10 -1.46 -9.33
N GLY A 54 1.77 -1.85 -10.55
CA GLY A 54 1.67 -3.24 -10.99
C GLY A 54 2.99 -4.00 -10.82
N PRO A 55 4.10 -3.55 -11.44
CA PRO A 55 5.42 -4.17 -11.25
C PRO A 55 5.85 -4.21 -9.78
N ALA A 56 5.54 -3.16 -9.01
CA ALA A 56 5.83 -3.09 -7.59
C ALA A 56 5.06 -4.15 -6.78
N ILE A 57 3.74 -4.29 -7.02
CA ILE A 57 2.90 -5.28 -6.37
C ILE A 57 3.38 -6.70 -6.71
N ILE A 58 3.71 -6.95 -7.98
CA ILE A 58 4.26 -8.24 -8.42
C ILE A 58 5.52 -8.59 -7.65
N TYR A 59 6.46 -7.64 -7.53
CA TYR A 59 7.68 -7.84 -6.76
C TYR A 59 7.37 -8.20 -5.30
N GLU A 60 6.53 -7.42 -4.63
CA GLU A 60 6.26 -7.62 -3.20
C GLU A 60 5.58 -8.97 -2.93
N LEU A 61 4.65 -9.38 -3.80
CA LEU A 61 3.99 -10.69 -3.70
C LEU A 61 4.96 -11.85 -3.98
N SER A 62 5.83 -11.70 -4.98
CA SER A 62 6.87 -12.70 -5.25
C SER A 62 7.88 -12.81 -4.10
N ASP A 63 8.28 -11.70 -3.47
CA ASP A 63 9.16 -11.71 -2.29
C ASP A 63 8.48 -12.34 -1.06
N MET A 64 7.14 -12.32 -1.00
CA MET A 64 6.35 -13.06 -0.02
C MET A 64 6.23 -14.57 -0.34
N GLY A 65 6.75 -15.02 -1.47
CA GLY A 65 6.75 -16.43 -1.88
C GLY A 65 5.56 -16.85 -2.75
N LEU A 66 4.75 -15.90 -3.24
CA LEU A 66 3.65 -16.20 -4.16
C LEU A 66 4.15 -16.34 -5.59
N GLN A 67 3.59 -17.30 -6.32
CA GLN A 67 3.71 -17.37 -7.78
C GLN A 67 2.78 -16.32 -8.40
N VAL A 68 3.35 -15.30 -9.04
CA VAL A 68 2.56 -14.19 -9.59
C VAL A 68 2.39 -14.35 -11.09
N ILE A 69 1.14 -14.30 -11.55
CA ILE A 69 0.75 -14.31 -12.97
C ILE A 69 0.18 -12.94 -13.30
N ASN A 70 0.61 -12.33 -14.39
CA ASN A 70 0.13 -11.00 -14.80
C ASN A 70 -0.47 -10.97 -16.21
N LYS A 71 -0.05 -11.85 -17.14
CA LYS A 71 -0.68 -12.08 -18.46
C LYS A 71 -0.35 -13.48 -19.03
N PRO A 72 -1.22 -14.05 -19.89
CA PRO A 72 -2.60 -13.64 -20.14
C PRO A 72 -3.49 -13.86 -18.90
N ALA A 73 -4.68 -13.27 -18.89
CA ALA A 73 -5.65 -13.56 -17.84
C ALA A 73 -5.90 -15.08 -17.78
N PRO A 74 -5.87 -15.71 -16.59
CA PRO A 74 -6.12 -17.14 -16.47
C PRO A 74 -7.49 -17.47 -17.04
N SER A 75 -7.54 -18.40 -17.99
CA SER A 75 -8.80 -18.90 -18.56
C SER A 75 -9.62 -19.71 -17.55
N SER A 76 -8.99 -20.15 -16.45
CA SER A 76 -9.62 -20.90 -15.36
C SER A 76 -9.17 -20.37 -14.00
N PRO A 77 -10.10 -20.21 -13.03
CA PRO A 77 -9.78 -19.92 -11.63
C PRO A 77 -8.90 -20.99 -10.96
N LEU A 78 -8.78 -22.19 -11.53
CA LEU A 78 -7.92 -23.25 -10.98
C LEU A 78 -6.42 -22.99 -11.19
N LEU A 79 -6.07 -22.04 -12.05
CA LEU A 79 -4.67 -21.68 -12.32
C LEU A 79 -4.12 -20.65 -11.33
N THR A 80 -5.00 -19.97 -10.57
CA THR A 80 -4.62 -18.93 -9.62
C THR A 80 -5.52 -18.97 -8.41
N ASP A 81 -4.96 -18.99 -7.21
CA ASP A 81 -5.76 -19.06 -5.99
C ASP A 81 -6.33 -17.70 -5.59
N MET A 82 -5.66 -16.61 -5.99
CA MET A 82 -5.97 -15.25 -5.60
C MET A 82 -6.03 -14.30 -6.80
N LYS A 83 -7.02 -13.43 -6.81
CA LYS A 83 -7.12 -12.26 -7.71
C LYS A 83 -6.69 -11.01 -6.96
N VAL A 84 -5.76 -10.25 -7.53
CA VAL A 84 -5.23 -9.00 -6.98
C VAL A 84 -5.58 -7.87 -7.92
N LYS A 85 -6.38 -6.93 -7.43
CA LYS A 85 -6.76 -5.71 -8.14
C LYS A 85 -6.22 -4.52 -7.40
N TYR A 86 -5.84 -3.48 -8.14
CA TYR A 86 -5.43 -2.23 -7.53
C TYR A 86 -6.02 -1.03 -8.25
N SER A 87 -6.20 0.03 -7.49
CA SER A 87 -6.64 1.33 -7.98
C SER A 87 -5.83 2.41 -7.29
N TYR A 88 -5.77 3.58 -7.93
CA TYR A 88 -5.12 4.73 -7.33
C TYR A 88 -5.86 6.01 -7.63
N THR A 89 -5.70 6.97 -6.72
CA THR A 89 -6.10 8.35 -6.92
C THR A 89 -4.82 9.16 -7.07
N GLN A 90 -4.76 9.94 -8.15
CA GLN A 90 -3.75 10.96 -8.32
C GLN A 90 -4.31 12.32 -7.95
N ALA A 91 -3.43 13.22 -7.55
CA ALA A 91 -3.74 14.63 -7.44
C ALA A 91 -2.73 15.43 -8.27
N TRP A 92 -2.98 16.73 -8.38
CA TRP A 92 -2.17 17.63 -9.18
C TRP A 92 -1.83 18.88 -8.38
N ASP A 93 -0.53 19.12 -8.21
CA ASP A 93 0.03 20.40 -7.76
C ASP A 93 1.37 20.57 -8.49
N LEU A 94 1.32 21.22 -9.65
CA LEU A 94 2.41 21.39 -10.64
C LEU A 94 2.81 20.13 -11.42
N SER A 95 2.77 18.94 -10.81
CA SER A 95 2.98 17.65 -11.49
C SER A 95 2.09 16.57 -10.90
N PRO A 96 1.60 15.58 -11.70
CA PRO A 96 0.80 14.49 -11.17
C PRO A 96 1.59 13.68 -10.15
N TYR A 97 0.93 13.30 -9.06
CA TYR A 97 1.52 12.50 -8.01
C TYR A 97 0.48 11.55 -7.43
N LEU A 98 1.00 10.43 -6.92
CA LEU A 98 0.19 9.41 -6.25
C LEU A 98 -0.30 9.94 -4.90
N TYR A 99 -1.60 10.18 -4.78
CA TYR A 99 -2.23 10.68 -3.55
C TYR A 99 -2.66 9.52 -2.65
N SER A 100 -3.28 8.49 -3.22
CA SER A 100 -3.67 7.28 -2.51
C SER A 100 -3.71 6.08 -3.45
N PHE A 101 -3.56 4.89 -2.90
CA PHE A 101 -3.82 3.65 -3.64
C PHE A 101 -4.50 2.62 -2.75
N GLN A 102 -5.18 1.70 -3.40
CA GLN A 102 -5.83 0.56 -2.78
C GLN A 102 -5.45 -0.71 -3.53
N ILE A 103 -5.17 -1.78 -2.78
CA ILE A 103 -4.90 -3.11 -3.31
C ILE A 103 -5.88 -4.08 -2.63
N VAL A 104 -6.71 -4.73 -3.43
CA VAL A 104 -7.70 -5.70 -2.98
C VAL A 104 -7.26 -7.09 -3.37
N PHE A 105 -7.21 -7.98 -2.38
CA PHE A 105 -6.96 -9.41 -2.54
C PHE A 105 -8.27 -10.15 -2.42
N ALA A 106 -8.66 -10.88 -3.46
CA ALA A 106 -9.87 -11.68 -3.50
C ALA A 106 -9.54 -13.15 -3.80
N ASP A 107 -10.30 -14.06 -3.19
CA ASP A 107 -10.24 -15.48 -3.50
C ASP A 107 -10.70 -15.71 -4.95
N ALA A 108 -9.95 -16.48 -5.73
CA ALA A 108 -10.20 -16.58 -7.16
C ALA A 108 -11.48 -17.35 -7.51
N GLN A 109 -11.88 -18.30 -6.65
CA GLN A 109 -13.02 -19.17 -6.87
C GLN A 109 -14.34 -18.51 -6.43
N THR A 110 -14.29 -17.77 -5.32
CA THR A 110 -15.48 -17.21 -4.67
C THR A 110 -15.63 -15.70 -4.87
N ASP A 111 -14.60 -15.01 -5.37
CA ASP A 111 -14.51 -13.54 -5.42
C ASP A 111 -14.64 -12.85 -4.05
N ALA A 112 -14.55 -13.61 -2.96
CA ALA A 112 -14.60 -13.07 -1.61
C ALA A 112 -13.32 -12.29 -1.30
N VAL A 113 -13.46 -11.07 -0.77
CA VAL A 113 -12.31 -10.28 -0.32
C VAL A 113 -11.64 -10.97 0.87
N VAL A 114 -10.33 -11.14 0.78
CA VAL A 114 -9.48 -11.80 1.78
C VAL A 114 -8.68 -10.77 2.55
N ALA A 115 -8.13 -9.80 1.83
CA ALA A 115 -7.33 -8.74 2.41
C ALA A 115 -7.45 -7.47 1.58
N ASN A 116 -7.08 -6.35 2.20
CA ASN A 116 -7.04 -5.04 1.57
C ASN A 116 -5.86 -4.25 2.12
N ILE A 117 -5.15 -3.53 1.26
CA ILE A 117 -4.14 -2.56 1.64
C ILE A 117 -4.59 -1.20 1.11
N VAL A 118 -4.67 -0.23 2.00
CA VAL A 118 -4.99 1.16 1.69
C VAL A 118 -3.83 2.02 2.13
N TYR A 119 -3.34 2.83 1.20
CA TYR A 119 -2.35 3.85 1.47
C TYR A 119 -2.94 5.22 1.16
N ARG A 120 -2.78 6.15 2.09
CA ARG A 120 -3.15 7.55 1.90
C ARG A 120 -2.02 8.47 2.31
N LEU A 121 -1.62 9.33 1.39
CA LEU A 121 -0.71 10.42 1.69
C LEU A 121 -1.46 11.46 2.55
N SER A 122 -0.97 11.71 3.76
CA SER A 122 -1.45 12.77 4.66
C SER A 122 -0.32 13.74 4.95
N GLY A 123 -0.54 15.02 4.62
CA GLY A 123 0.48 16.06 4.80
C GLY A 123 1.54 16.09 3.71
N GLN A 124 2.62 16.84 3.97
CA GLN A 124 3.60 17.32 2.99
C GLN A 124 4.02 16.27 1.94
N TRP A 125 4.30 16.82 0.74
CA TRP A 125 4.83 16.24 -0.49
C TRP A 125 6.05 15.32 -0.34
N VAL A 126 5.97 14.26 0.47
CA VAL A 126 7.03 13.28 0.56
C VAL A 126 6.91 12.40 -0.68
N ARG A 127 7.67 12.77 -1.72
CA ARG A 127 7.93 11.93 -2.89
C ARG A 127 8.84 10.77 -2.48
N SER A 128 8.38 9.92 -1.57
CA SER A 128 9.11 8.70 -1.23
C SER A 128 8.82 7.63 -2.27
N ASN A 129 9.87 6.96 -2.73
CA ASN A 129 9.77 5.76 -3.56
C ASN A 129 9.37 4.53 -2.72
N ALA A 130 9.41 4.62 -1.38
CA ALA A 130 9.14 3.52 -0.47
C ALA A 130 7.65 3.31 -0.15
N ARG A 131 6.73 4.17 -0.60
CA ARG A 131 5.29 4.15 -0.21
C ARG A 131 4.63 2.77 -0.33
N ILE A 132 4.89 2.07 -1.43
CA ILE A 132 4.35 0.72 -1.66
C ILE A 132 4.99 -0.27 -0.69
N THR A 133 6.30 -0.21 -0.53
CA THR A 133 7.04 -1.09 0.39
C THR A 133 6.60 -0.86 1.83
N ASP A 134 6.36 0.39 2.26
CA ASP A 134 5.87 0.71 3.60
C ASP A 134 4.48 0.11 3.83
N ALA A 135 3.56 0.24 2.86
CA ALA A 135 2.23 -0.35 2.92
C ALA A 135 2.28 -1.88 2.95
N PHE A 136 3.19 -2.50 2.19
CA PHE A 136 3.41 -3.94 2.21
C PHE A 136 4.10 -4.42 3.50
N ASN A 137 4.99 -3.62 4.10
CA ASN A 137 5.63 -3.98 5.36
C ASN A 137 4.61 -4.00 6.51
N GLU A 138 3.70 -3.03 6.59
CA GLU A 138 2.57 -3.11 7.54
C GLU A 138 1.71 -4.36 7.29
N PHE A 139 1.45 -4.70 6.03
CA PHE A 139 0.70 -5.91 5.69
C PHE A 139 1.44 -7.20 6.09
N ARG A 140 2.75 -7.27 5.82
CA ARG A 140 3.61 -8.39 6.19
C ARG A 140 3.70 -8.56 7.71
N GLU A 141 3.79 -7.46 8.46
CA GLU A 141 3.77 -7.48 9.92
C GLU A 141 2.51 -8.18 10.44
N LYS A 142 1.33 -7.84 9.90
CA LYS A 142 0.06 -8.50 10.27
C LYS A 142 -0.01 -9.98 9.89
N LEU A 143 0.80 -10.42 8.93
CA LEU A 143 0.95 -11.82 8.53
C LEU A 143 2.06 -12.56 9.29
N GLY A 144 2.83 -11.85 10.13
CA GLY A 144 4.02 -12.40 10.79
C GLY A 144 5.16 -12.74 9.82
N LEU A 145 5.29 -11.98 8.72
CA LEU A 145 6.33 -12.13 7.70
C LEU A 145 7.46 -11.10 7.89
N PRO A 146 8.69 -11.39 7.43
CA PRO A 146 9.79 -10.42 7.47
C PRO A 146 9.55 -9.24 6.51
N GLU A 147 10.21 -8.11 6.74
CA GLU A 147 10.13 -6.94 5.86
C GLU A 147 10.62 -7.21 4.42
N SER A 148 10.12 -6.40 3.48
CA SER A 148 10.49 -6.43 2.06
C SER A 148 12.00 -6.36 1.85
N LYS A 149 12.49 -7.08 0.85
CA LYS A 149 13.87 -6.91 0.34
C LYS A 149 14.02 -5.78 -0.67
N ARG A 150 12.94 -5.13 -1.11
CA ARG A 150 12.97 -4.18 -2.26
C ARG A 150 13.90 -2.98 -2.06
N ASN A 151 14.06 -2.53 -0.83
CA ASN A 151 14.82 -1.32 -0.48
C ASN A 151 16.17 -1.65 0.18
N LYS A 152 16.60 -2.92 0.19
CA LYS A 152 17.92 -3.37 0.66
C LYS A 152 18.87 -3.50 -0.53
#